data_AF-A0A2T3EI66-F1
#
_entry.id   AF-A0A2T3EI66-F1
#
_cell.length_a   1.000
_cell.length_b   1.000
_cell.length_c   1.000
_cell.angle_alpha   90.00
_cell.angle_beta   90.00
_cell.angle_gamma   90.00
#
_symmetry.space_group_name_H-M   'P 1'
#
loop_
_entity.id
_entity.type
_entity.pdbx_description
1 polymer ?
#
loop_
_entity_poly.entity_id
_entity_poly.type
_entity_poly.pdbx_seq_one_letter_code
_entity_poly.pdbx_strand_id
1 'polypeptide(L)'
;MVQTIIKRSNAPLDARDLELCQRVFDEIRAAADIPRQSEEGERIAAIVIELYRQGVRNPEQLKILVQGARGMPMEAEKRAETP
;
A
#
# COMPACT_ATOMS: atom_id res chain seq x y z
N MET A 1 -20.86 -15.32 -10.24
CA MET A 1 -19.79 -14.31 -10.43
C MET A 1 -20.00 -13.20 -9.43
N VAL A 2 -19.19 -13.13 -8.38
CA VAL A 2 -19.28 -12.01 -7.41
C VAL A 2 -18.61 -10.79 -8.05
N GLN A 3 -19.42 -9.78 -8.40
CA GLN A 3 -18.91 -8.48 -8.81
C GLN A 3 -18.49 -7.75 -7.54
N THR A 4 -17.22 -7.88 -7.16
CA THR A 4 -16.64 -7.01 -6.14
C THR A 4 -16.56 -5.62 -6.76
N ILE A 5 -17.62 -4.84 -6.59
CA ILE A 5 -17.67 -3.44 -7.01
C ILE A 5 -16.65 -2.71 -6.12
N ILE A 6 -15.44 -2.53 -6.65
CA ILE A 6 -14.42 -1.63 -6.10
C ILE A 6 -15.00 -0.23 -6.22
N LYS A 7 -15.82 0.15 -5.23
CA LYS A 7 -16.50 1.44 -5.17
C LYS A 7 -15.41 2.46 -4.85
N ARG A 8 -14.82 3.08 -5.89
CA ARG A 8 -13.89 4.21 -5.73
C ARG A 8 -14.58 5.25 -4.87
N SER A 9 -14.15 5.33 -3.62
CA SER A 9 -14.74 6.27 -2.67
C SER A 9 -14.09 7.61 -2.95
N ASN A 10 -14.80 8.47 -3.69
CA ASN A 10 -14.42 9.87 -3.88
C ASN A 10 -14.74 10.73 -2.63
N ALA A 11 -14.98 10.07 -1.50
CA ALA A 11 -15.17 10.72 -0.21
C ALA A 11 -13.84 11.35 0.24
N PRO A 12 -13.88 12.54 0.85
CA PRO A 12 -12.69 13.11 1.47
C PRO A 12 -12.12 12.10 2.48
N LEU A 13 -10.79 11.98 2.49
CA LEU A 13 -10.10 11.17 3.48
C LEU A 13 -10.29 11.84 4.84
N ASP A 14 -10.87 11.11 5.78
CA ASP A 14 -11.03 11.61 7.14
C ASP A 14 -9.68 11.56 7.88
N ALA A 15 -9.55 12.25 9.02
CA ALA A 15 -8.27 12.33 9.73
C ALA A 15 -7.71 10.92 10.06
N ARG A 16 -8.59 9.99 10.44
CA ARG A 16 -8.24 8.58 10.72
C ARG A 16 -7.71 7.84 9.50
N ASP A 17 -8.24 8.16 8.33
CA ASP A 17 -7.85 7.54 7.07
C ASP A 17 -6.44 8.00 6.68
N LEU A 18 -6.15 9.30 6.86
CA LEU A 18 -4.84 9.89 6.65
C LEU A 18 -3.80 9.33 7.64
N GLU A 19 -4.17 9.16 8.92
CA GLU A 19 -3.29 8.53 9.92
C GLU A 19 -2.91 7.10 9.54
N LEU A 20 -3.87 6.31 9.05
CA LEU A 20 -3.60 4.95 8.57
C LEU A 20 -2.68 4.96 7.35
N CYS A 21 -2.97 5.81 6.37
CA CYS A 21 -2.13 5.97 5.18
C CYS A 21 -0.70 6.40 5.56
N GLN A 22 -0.56 7.36 6.48
CA GLN A 22 0.74 7.81 6.96
C GLN A 22 1.50 6.69 7.68
N ARG A 23 0.85 5.91 8.56
CA ARG A 23 1.50 4.77 9.23
C ARG A 23 2.03 3.77 8.22
N VAL A 24 1.21 3.37 7.23
CA VAL A 24 1.64 2.42 6.20
C VAL A 24 2.80 2.98 5.38
N PHE A 25 2.73 4.25 5.00
CA PHE A 25 3.81 4.94 4.30
C PHE A 25 5.12 4.97 5.10
N ASP A 26 5.03 5.27 6.41
CA ASP A 26 6.16 5.32 7.33
C ASP A 26 6.87 3.97 7.43
N GLU A 27 6.09 2.90 7.60
CA GLU A 27 6.62 1.54 7.70
C GLU A 27 7.29 1.09 6.39
N ILE A 28 6.70 1.41 5.24
CA ILE A 28 7.26 1.07 3.93
C ILE A 28 8.55 1.82 3.66
N ARG A 29 8.59 3.13 3.92
CA ARG A 29 9.80 3.92 3.69
C ARG A 29 10.91 3.51 4.65
N ALA A 30 10.58 3.22 5.91
CA ALA A 30 11.56 2.79 6.92
C ALA A 30 12.15 1.43 6.57
N ALA A 31 11.31 0.48 6.13
CA ALA A 31 11.77 -0.85 5.69
C ALA A 31 12.69 -0.79 4.46
N ALA A 32 12.56 0.25 3.64
CA ALA A 32 13.32 0.41 2.41
C ALA A 32 14.42 1.48 2.48
N ASP A 33 14.66 2.05 3.66
CA ASP A 33 15.58 3.17 3.88
C ASP A 33 15.35 4.36 2.92
N ILE A 34 14.07 4.65 2.61
CA ILE A 34 13.70 5.73 1.69
C ILE A 34 13.47 7.03 2.47
N PRO A 35 14.10 8.14 2.06
CA PRO A 35 13.83 9.44 2.65
C PRO A 35 12.41 9.90 2.35
N ARG A 36 11.77 10.52 3.34
CA ARG A 36 10.38 11.00 3.23
C ARG A 36 10.16 12.00 2.09
N GLN A 37 11.17 12.81 1.77
CA GLN A 37 11.10 13.89 0.77
C GLN A 37 11.85 13.55 -0.51
N SER A 38 12.00 12.26 -0.82
CA SER A 38 12.57 11.81 -2.09
C SER A 38 11.46 11.50 -3.09
N GLU A 39 11.80 11.53 -4.38
CA GLU A 39 10.88 11.19 -5.47
C GLU A 39 10.23 9.80 -5.28
N GLU A 40 10.98 8.84 -4.74
CA GLU A 40 10.46 7.52 -4.40
C GLU A 40 9.49 7.57 -3.20
N GLY A 41 9.75 8.41 -2.20
CA GLY A 41 8.83 8.64 -1.09
C GLY A 41 7.52 9.27 -1.55
N GLU A 42 7.58 10.25 -2.44
CA GLU A 42 6.39 10.85 -3.05
C GLU A 42 5.59 9.82 -3.87
N ARG A 43 6.29 8.96 -4.62
CA ARG A 43 5.68 7.87 -5.37
C ARG A 43 4.96 6.88 -4.46
N ILE A 44 5.60 6.43 -3.39
CA ILE A 44 5.00 5.51 -2.41
C ILE A 44 3.76 6.16 -1.77
N ALA A 45 3.85 7.42 -1.36
CA ALA A 45 2.71 8.14 -0.78
C ALA A 45 1.52 8.23 -1.75
N ALA A 46 1.78 8.52 -3.03
CA ALA A 46 0.74 8.55 -4.05
C ALA A 46 0.07 7.17 -4.23
N ILE A 47 0.85 6.09 -4.28
CA ILE A 47 0.33 4.72 -4.42
C ILE A 47 -0.51 4.33 -3.19
N VAL A 48 -0.05 4.62 -1.98
CA VAL A 48 -0.77 4.37 -0.72
C VAL A 48 -2.16 5.01 -0.76
N ILE A 49 -2.24 6.30 -1.12
CA ILE A 49 -3.50 7.05 -1.18
C ILE A 49 -4.42 6.51 -2.27
N GLU A 50 -3.90 6.21 -3.45
CA GLU A 50 -4.69 5.68 -4.57
C GLU A 50 -5.29 4.31 -4.25
N LEU A 51 -4.51 3.40 -3.68
CA LEU A 51 -5.00 2.08 -3.23
C LEU A 51 -6.06 2.23 -2.13
N TYR A 52 -5.85 3.17 -1.21
CA TYR A 52 -6.81 3.44 -0.15
C TYR A 52 -8.14 3.96 -0.72
N ARG A 53 -8.10 4.84 -1.71
CA ARG A 53 -9.28 5.36 -2.43
C ARG A 53 -9.99 4.30 -3.27
N GLN A 54 -9.27 3.29 -3.74
CA GLN A 54 -9.86 2.10 -4.36
C GLN A 54 -10.62 1.23 -3.33
N GLY A 55 -10.49 1.49 -2.04
CA GLY A 55 -11.22 0.77 -0.98
C GLY A 55 -10.36 -0.22 -0.21
N VAL A 56 -9.03 -0.22 -0.41
CA VAL A 56 -8.12 -1.01 0.41
C VAL A 56 -7.98 -0.31 1.77
N ARG A 57 -8.74 -0.77 2.76
CA ARG A 57 -8.72 -0.23 4.13
C ARG A 57 -7.79 -0.99 5.07
N ASN A 58 -7.39 -2.21 4.70
CA ASN A 58 -6.52 -3.06 5.49
C ASN A 58 -5.05 -2.63 5.35
N PRO A 59 -4.35 -2.26 6.43
CA PRO A 59 -2.98 -1.75 6.35
C PRO A 59 -1.97 -2.78 5.83
N GLU A 60 -2.13 -4.07 6.18
CA GLU A 60 -1.26 -5.14 5.67
C GLU A 60 -1.44 -5.36 4.16
N GLN A 61 -2.70 -5.37 3.68
CA GLN A 61 -2.99 -5.48 2.26
C GLN A 61 -2.46 -4.26 1.49
N LEU A 62 -2.58 -3.07 2.08
CA LEU A 62 -2.04 -1.84 1.49
C LEU A 62 -0.51 -1.95 1.32
N LYS A 63 0.21 -2.42 2.34
CA LYS A 63 1.67 -2.64 2.26
C LYS A 63 2.04 -3.58 1.12
N ILE A 64 1.38 -4.75 1.05
CA ILE A 64 1.64 -5.76 0.03
C ILE A 64 1.47 -5.18 -1.38
N LEU A 65 0.36 -4.45 -1.60
CA LEU A 65 0.06 -3.86 -2.90
C LEU A 65 1.01 -2.72 -3.26
N VAL A 66 1.41 -1.89 -2.29
CA VAL A 66 2.41 -0.83 -2.51
C VAL A 66 3.78 -1.43 -2.84
N GLN A 67 4.19 -2.50 -2.15
CA GLN A 67 5.44 -3.22 -2.45
C GLN A 67 5.44 -3.84 -3.86
N GLY A 68 4.31 -4.41 -4.30
CA GLY A 68 4.16 -4.89 -5.67
C GLY A 68 4.21 -3.75 -6.70
N ALA A 69 3.56 -2.62 -6.42
CA ALA A 69 3.47 -1.49 -7.33
C ALA A 69 4.78 -0.71 -7.50
N ARG A 70 5.63 -0.65 -6.45
CA ARG A 70 6.98 -0.05 -6.53
C ARG A 70 8.00 -0.92 -7.28
N GLY A 71 7.65 -2.16 -7.62
CA GLY A 71 8.55 -3.08 -8.32
C GLY A 71 9.55 -3.81 -7.42
N MET A 72 9.33 -3.85 -6.10
CA MET A 72 10.07 -4.80 -5.25
C MET A 72 9.38 -6.15 -5.35
N PRO A 73 10.07 -7.20 -5.82
CA PRO A 73 9.45 -8.51 -5.90
C PRO A 73 9.00 -8.94 -4.51
N MET A 74 7.76 -9.43 -4.43
CA MET A 74 7.30 -10.20 -3.29
C MET A 74 8.30 -11.33 -3.02
N GLU A 75 9.17 -11.19 -2.03
CA GLU A 75 9.80 -12.33 -1.35
C GLU A 75 8.76 -12.97 -0.42
N ALA A 76 7.65 -13.41 -1.01
CA ALA A 76 6.60 -14.17 -0.36
C ALA A 76 6.12 -15.30 -1.27
N GLU A 77 7.06 -15.98 -1.94
CA GLU A 77 6.85 -17.36 -2.33
C GLU A 77 7.70 -18.25 -1.43
N LYS A 78 7.19 -18.53 -0.22
CA LYS A 78 7.56 -19.78 0.45
C LYS A 78 7.00 -20.93 -0.40
N ARG A 79 7.72 -21.31 -1.45
CA ARG A 79 7.60 -22.66 -2.02
C ARG A 79 8.16 -23.63 -1.01
N ALA A 80 7.33 -24.02 -0.04
CA ALA A 80 7.48 -25.30 0.62
C ALA A 80 6.89 -26.36 -0.33
N GLU A 81 7.70 -26.82 -1.29
CA GLU A 81 7.43 -28.05 -2.05
C GLU A 81 8.76 -28.78 -2.32
N THR A 82 9.10 -29.69 -1.41
CA THR A 82 10.04 -30.82 -1.57
C THR A 82 9.66 -31.77 -0.42
N PRO A 83 9.63 -33.10 -0.55
CA PRO A 83 10.33 -33.98 -1.52
C PRO A 83 9.50 -34.55 -2.68
#